data_AF-A0A1G3NYC3-F1
#
_entry.id   AF-A0A1G3NYC3-F1
#
_cell.length_a   1.000
_cell.length_b   1.000
_cell.length_c   1.000
_cell.angle_alpha   90.00
_cell.angle_beta   90.00
_cell.angle_gamma   90.00
#
_symmetry.space_group_name_H-M   'P 1'
#
loop_
_entity.id
_entity.type
_entity.pdbx_description
1 polymer ?
#
loop_
_entity_poly.entity_id
_entity_poly.type
_entity_poly.pdbx_seq_one_letter_code
_entity_poly.pdbx_strand_id
1 'polypeptide(L)'
;MKINKLLVCLTLLSIGCMMYSIDGSWVGTINGLSTKLLTEQIKLLEKQSKNTKDLAGVTAKIGICYHMIALETGKNADTSIKKLQKSLSLHNDPLVKAFLGSAMTLKGNEKQDLGILGQGLLLIDEARNESPDNISILLLRVSNGAGMPDFILEYNKRLGLLNADIQHSEKMYAEGTLPVEMFVEFKYLKSKLVLKEKKLNEATQIWNEIITGFPDSKFARLSAQELSKYSE
;
A
#
# COMPACT_ATOMS: atom_id res chain seq x y z
N MET A 1 -51.13 -22.20 18.95
CA MET A 1 -50.19 -21.14 18.52
C MET A 1 -48.83 -21.37 19.19
N LYS A 2 -47.90 -22.05 18.52
CA LYS A 2 -46.55 -22.34 19.05
C LYS A 2 -45.56 -21.43 18.32
N ILE A 3 -44.96 -20.48 19.06
CA ILE A 3 -43.95 -19.57 18.53
C ILE A 3 -42.62 -20.33 18.43
N ASN A 4 -42.07 -20.35 17.21
CA ASN A 4 -40.79 -20.98 16.87
C ASN A 4 -39.62 -20.34 17.64
N LYS A 5 -39.09 -21.06 18.64
CA LYS A 5 -37.86 -20.71 19.36
C LYS A 5 -36.57 -20.91 18.54
N LEU A 6 -36.66 -21.33 17.28
CA LEU A 6 -35.50 -21.66 16.45
C LEU A 6 -34.87 -20.47 15.72
N LEU A 7 -35.52 -19.30 15.71
CA LEU A 7 -35.05 -18.15 14.90
C LEU A 7 -34.10 -17.19 15.66
N VAL A 8 -33.90 -17.37 16.97
CA VAL A 8 -33.10 -16.45 17.81
C VAL A 8 -31.63 -16.89 17.94
N CYS A 9 -31.26 -18.09 17.51
CA CYS A 9 -29.88 -18.56 17.58
C CYS A 9 -29.01 -18.21 16.36
N LEU A 10 -29.57 -17.69 15.26
CA LEU A 10 -28.79 -17.40 14.04
C LEU A 10 -28.27 -15.95 13.92
N THR A 11 -28.74 -15.03 14.76
CA THR A 11 -28.35 -13.59 14.69
C THR A 11 -27.20 -13.20 15.61
N LEU A 12 -26.64 -14.13 16.39
CA LEU A 12 -25.52 -13.87 17.31
C LEU A 12 -24.15 -14.38 16.82
N LEU A 13 -24.08 -15.01 15.64
CA LEU A 13 -22.83 -15.56 15.09
C LEU A 13 -22.11 -14.65 14.07
N SER A 14 -22.71 -13.52 13.67
CA SER A 14 -22.10 -12.59 12.70
C SER A 14 -21.42 -11.36 13.34
N ILE A 15 -21.50 -11.19 14.66
CA ILE A 15 -20.89 -10.03 15.38
C ILE A 15 -19.43 -10.32 15.76
N GLY A 16 -18.96 -11.57 15.66
CA GLY A 16 -17.61 -11.97 16.06
C GLY A 16 -16.49 -11.74 15.04
N CYS A 17 -16.78 -11.33 13.80
CA CYS A 17 -15.78 -11.24 12.73
C CYS A 17 -15.21 -9.83 12.48
N MET A 18 -15.66 -8.78 13.16
CA MET A 18 -15.39 -7.39 12.75
C MET A 18 -14.13 -6.72 13.35
N MET A 19 -13.12 -7.44 13.85
CA MET A 19 -12.03 -6.77 14.60
C MET A 19 -10.58 -7.11 14.24
N TYR A 20 -10.32 -7.82 13.14
CA TYR A 20 -8.96 -8.27 12.84
C TYR A 20 -8.33 -7.64 11.60
N SER A 21 -9.03 -6.78 10.86
CA SER A 21 -8.44 -6.10 9.71
C SER A 21 -7.54 -4.96 10.17
N ILE A 22 -6.35 -4.85 9.58
CA ILE A 22 -5.51 -3.67 9.81
C ILE A 22 -6.22 -2.45 9.24
N ASP A 23 -6.46 -1.48 10.11
CA ASP A 23 -7.00 -0.19 9.69
C ASP A 23 -5.98 0.55 8.80
N GLY A 24 -6.40 0.92 7.59
CA GLY A 24 -5.61 1.73 6.66
C GLY A 24 -5.19 3.08 7.25
N SER A 25 -5.94 3.60 8.23
CA SER A 25 -5.57 4.82 8.97
C SER A 25 -4.25 4.65 9.74
N TRP A 26 -4.01 3.46 10.31
CA TRP A 26 -2.79 3.15 11.04
C TRP A 26 -1.59 3.10 10.09
N VAL A 27 -1.78 2.51 8.90
CA VAL A 27 -0.76 2.50 7.84
C VAL A 27 -0.42 3.93 7.42
N GLY A 28 -1.42 4.78 7.23
CA GLY A 28 -1.22 6.21 6.95
C GLY A 28 -0.42 6.92 8.04
N THR A 29 -0.63 6.58 9.30
CA THR A 29 0.09 7.17 10.45
C THR A 29 1.58 6.82 10.47
N ILE A 30 1.94 5.58 10.11
CA ILE A 30 3.34 5.15 10.11
C ILE A 30 4.07 5.48 8.80
N ASN A 31 3.34 5.84 7.75
CA ASN A 31 3.91 6.22 6.46
C ASN A 31 4.74 7.50 6.60
N GLY A 32 6.03 7.45 6.23
CA GLY A 32 6.95 8.57 6.34
C GLY A 32 7.61 8.73 7.72
N LEU A 33 7.38 7.82 8.67
CA LEU A 33 8.21 7.73 9.88
C LEU A 33 9.64 7.31 9.51
N SER A 34 10.62 7.85 10.23
CA SER A 34 12.02 7.44 10.06
C SER A 34 12.24 6.00 10.53
N THR A 35 13.27 5.33 10.00
CA THR A 35 13.72 4.01 10.48
C THR A 35 13.87 3.92 12.00
N LYS A 36 14.31 4.99 12.68
CA LYS A 36 14.41 5.03 14.15
C LYS A 36 13.03 4.89 14.82
N LEU A 37 12.06 5.70 14.39
CA LEU A 37 10.71 5.68 14.94
C LEU A 37 9.98 4.37 14.61
N LEU A 38 10.18 3.83 13.40
CA LEU A 38 9.66 2.51 13.03
C LEU A 38 10.23 1.39 13.92
N THR A 39 11.51 1.46 14.27
CA THR A 39 12.15 0.49 15.18
C THR A 39 11.59 0.59 16.60
N GLU A 40 11.32 1.80 17.09
CA GLU A 40 10.66 2.02 18.37
C GLU A 40 9.23 1.46 18.36
N GLN A 41 8.48 1.68 17.28
CA GLN A 41 7.14 1.12 17.09
C GLN A 41 7.15 -0.42 17.09
N ILE A 42 8.13 -1.05 16.44
CA ILE A 42 8.29 -2.51 16.45
C ILE A 42 8.48 -3.02 17.88
N LYS A 43 9.34 -2.38 18.70
CA LYS A 43 9.55 -2.80 20.10
C LYS A 43 8.25 -2.73 20.92
N LEU A 44 7.44 -1.69 20.71
CA LEU A 44 6.13 -1.56 21.37
C LEU A 44 5.17 -2.69 20.94
N LEU A 45 5.09 -2.96 19.64
CA LEU A 45 4.26 -4.04 19.08
C LEU A 45 4.72 -5.43 19.55
N GLU A 46 6.03 -5.67 19.66
CA GLU A 46 6.57 -6.92 20.18
C GLU A 46 6.21 -7.12 21.65
N LYS A 47 6.24 -6.06 22.47
CA LYS A 47 5.74 -6.12 23.85
C LYS A 47 4.24 -6.43 23.88
N GLN A 48 3.45 -5.79 23.02
CA GLN A 48 2.00 -6.03 22.89
C GLN A 48 1.70 -7.47 22.48
N SER A 49 2.51 -8.06 21.60
CA SER A 49 2.31 -9.40 21.05
C SER A 49 2.29 -10.51 22.11
N LYS A 50 2.89 -10.27 23.29
CA LYS A 50 2.95 -11.23 24.39
C LYS A 50 1.61 -11.43 25.11
N ASN A 51 0.75 -10.42 25.08
CA ASN A 51 -0.47 -10.36 25.91
C ASN A 51 -1.74 -10.04 25.10
N THR A 52 -1.66 -10.04 23.77
CA THR A 52 -2.78 -9.70 22.89
C THR A 52 -3.57 -10.94 22.47
N LYS A 53 -4.89 -10.78 22.31
CA LYS A 53 -5.74 -11.77 21.62
C LYS A 53 -5.68 -11.61 20.10
N ASP A 54 -5.28 -10.44 19.60
CA ASP A 54 -5.05 -10.17 18.18
C ASP A 54 -3.57 -10.33 17.84
N LEU A 55 -3.11 -11.58 17.79
CA LEU A 55 -1.73 -11.87 17.39
C LEU A 55 -1.52 -11.63 15.89
N ALA A 56 -2.55 -11.85 15.06
CA ALA A 56 -2.46 -11.70 13.61
C ALA A 56 -2.22 -10.23 13.22
N GLY A 57 -3.04 -9.30 13.73
CA GLY A 57 -2.94 -7.87 13.45
C GLY A 57 -1.66 -7.27 14.00
N VAL A 58 -1.26 -7.61 15.23
CA VAL A 58 0.04 -7.14 15.79
C VAL A 58 1.22 -7.68 14.98
N THR A 59 1.18 -8.96 14.57
CA THR A 59 2.25 -9.55 13.73
C THR A 59 2.33 -8.86 12.37
N ALA A 60 1.19 -8.55 11.76
CA ALA A 60 1.16 -7.83 10.50
C ALA A 60 1.70 -6.41 10.62
N LYS A 61 1.30 -5.66 11.66
CA LYS A 61 1.81 -4.32 11.95
C LYS A 61 3.34 -4.32 12.05
N ILE A 62 3.93 -5.31 12.72
CA ILE A 62 5.39 -5.50 12.76
C ILE A 62 5.95 -5.74 11.35
N GLY A 63 5.31 -6.61 10.56
CA GLY A 63 5.69 -6.88 9.17
C GLY A 63 5.66 -5.64 8.27
N ILE A 64 4.63 -4.79 8.42
CA ILE A 64 4.50 -3.52 7.70
C ILE A 64 5.58 -2.53 8.14
N CYS A 65 5.90 -2.44 9.44
CA CYS A 65 7.02 -1.59 9.87
C CYS A 65 8.35 -2.03 9.22
N TYR A 66 8.63 -3.34 9.15
CA TYR A 66 9.81 -3.83 8.45
C TYR A 66 9.76 -3.58 6.94
N HIS A 67 8.57 -3.61 6.33
CA HIS A 67 8.40 -3.22 4.92
C HIS A 67 8.76 -1.76 4.68
N MET A 68 8.31 -0.85 5.54
CA MET A 68 8.67 0.58 5.46
C MET A 68 10.18 0.80 5.62
N ILE A 69 10.82 0.08 6.56
CA ILE A 69 12.29 0.10 6.70
C ILE A 69 12.97 -0.43 5.43
N ALA A 70 12.42 -1.47 4.81
CA ALA A 70 12.97 -2.03 3.57
C ALA A 70 12.85 -1.09 2.38
N LEU A 71 11.75 -0.32 2.28
CA LEU A 71 11.60 0.74 1.29
C LEU A 71 12.69 1.82 1.45
N GLU A 72 12.97 2.25 2.69
CA GLU A 72 13.94 3.32 2.95
C GLU A 72 15.40 2.86 2.80
N THR A 73 15.71 1.65 3.27
CA THR A 73 17.11 1.21 3.46
C THR A 73 17.57 0.11 2.52
N GLY A 74 16.64 -0.52 1.77
CA GLY A 74 16.89 -1.73 1.01
C GLY A 74 17.12 -2.98 1.88
N LYS A 75 16.94 -2.91 3.20
CA LYS A 75 17.19 -4.03 4.15
C LYS A 75 15.91 -4.44 4.87
N ASN A 76 15.84 -5.69 5.32
CA ASN A 76 14.72 -6.28 6.10
C ASN A 76 13.50 -6.75 5.30
N ALA A 77 13.57 -6.84 3.97
CA ALA A 77 12.50 -7.43 3.17
C ALA A 77 12.19 -8.88 3.61
N ASP A 78 13.21 -9.70 3.90
CA ASP A 78 13.04 -11.06 4.42
C ASP A 78 12.29 -11.11 5.76
N THR A 79 12.61 -10.21 6.68
CA THR A 79 11.93 -10.11 7.98
C THR A 79 10.47 -9.69 7.81
N SER A 80 10.21 -8.72 6.93
CA SER A 80 8.85 -8.29 6.58
C SER A 80 8.03 -9.46 6.03
N ILE A 81 8.55 -10.15 5.00
CA ILE A 81 7.92 -11.33 4.38
C ILE A 81 7.56 -12.37 5.43
N LYS A 82 8.52 -12.75 6.30
CA LYS A 82 8.30 -13.76 7.35
C LYS A 82 7.17 -13.36 8.31
N LYS A 83 7.11 -12.09 8.71
CA LYS A 83 6.07 -11.59 9.62
C LYS A 83 4.70 -11.54 8.94
N LEU A 84 4.64 -11.05 7.71
CA LEU A 84 3.39 -10.94 6.95
C LEU A 84 2.82 -12.33 6.60
N GLN A 85 3.67 -13.28 6.19
CA GLN A 85 3.28 -14.69 6.02
C GLN A 85 2.74 -15.30 7.32
N LYS A 86 3.43 -15.06 8.45
CA LYS A 86 2.94 -15.51 9.75
C LYS A 86 1.58 -14.91 10.09
N SER A 87 1.36 -13.63 9.81
CA SER A 87 0.05 -13.02 10.03
C SER A 87 -1.03 -13.66 9.16
N LEU A 88 -0.77 -13.85 7.86
CA LEU A 88 -1.72 -14.49 6.93
C LEU A 88 -2.05 -15.94 7.31
N SER A 89 -1.10 -16.66 7.90
CA SER A 89 -1.35 -18.01 8.44
C SER A 89 -2.31 -18.03 9.64
N LEU A 90 -2.48 -16.89 10.32
CA LEU A 90 -3.38 -16.72 11.45
C LEU A 90 -4.72 -16.12 11.03
N HIS A 91 -4.70 -15.19 10.07
CA HIS A 91 -5.88 -14.51 9.55
C HIS A 91 -5.63 -14.01 8.12
N ASN A 92 -6.49 -14.40 7.17
CA ASN A 92 -6.41 -13.90 5.81
C ASN A 92 -6.95 -12.47 5.73
N ASP A 93 -6.06 -11.51 5.47
CA ASP A 93 -6.37 -10.08 5.32
C ASP A 93 -5.80 -9.60 3.96
N PRO A 94 -6.63 -9.04 3.05
CA PRO A 94 -6.17 -8.57 1.74
C PRO A 94 -5.11 -7.46 1.81
N LEU A 95 -5.19 -6.55 2.77
CA LEU A 95 -4.18 -5.51 2.94
C LEU A 95 -2.83 -6.11 3.36
N VAL A 96 -2.84 -7.09 4.26
CA VAL A 96 -1.63 -7.84 4.64
C VAL A 96 -1.05 -8.60 3.45
N LYS A 97 -1.91 -9.20 2.61
CA LYS A 97 -1.50 -9.87 1.36
C LYS A 97 -0.86 -8.89 0.39
N ALA A 98 -1.41 -7.68 0.22
CA ALA A 98 -0.83 -6.64 -0.62
C ALA A 98 0.56 -6.21 -0.11
N PHE A 99 0.72 -6.03 1.22
CA PHE A 99 2.01 -5.73 1.83
C PHE A 99 3.02 -6.87 1.68
N LEU A 100 2.57 -8.13 1.78
CA LEU A 100 3.43 -9.30 1.53
C LEU A 100 3.94 -9.27 0.09
N GLY A 101 3.04 -9.05 -0.88
CA GLY A 101 3.40 -8.92 -2.28
C GLY A 101 4.42 -7.81 -2.50
N SER A 102 4.19 -6.62 -1.93
CA SER A 102 5.13 -5.50 -2.01
C SER A 102 6.50 -5.83 -1.41
N ALA A 103 6.56 -6.45 -0.22
CA ALA A 103 7.82 -6.89 0.39
C ALA A 103 8.57 -7.92 -0.47
N MET A 104 7.84 -8.83 -1.13
CA MET A 104 8.41 -9.77 -2.09
C MET A 104 8.97 -9.04 -3.32
N THR A 105 8.29 -8.04 -3.88
CA THR A 105 8.85 -7.27 -5.00
C THR A 105 10.13 -6.52 -4.63
N LEU A 106 10.24 -6.01 -3.39
CA LEU A 106 11.47 -5.37 -2.90
C LEU A 106 12.63 -6.36 -2.86
N LYS A 107 12.38 -7.55 -2.27
CA LYS A 107 13.37 -8.64 -2.23
C LYS A 107 13.74 -9.12 -3.63
N GLY A 108 12.76 -9.29 -4.51
CA GLY A 108 12.97 -9.72 -5.89
C GLY A 108 13.83 -8.72 -6.65
N ASN A 109 13.57 -7.43 -6.49
CA ASN A 109 14.39 -6.38 -7.08
C ASN A 109 15.81 -6.34 -6.49
N GLU A 110 15.97 -6.45 -5.17
CA GLU A 110 17.29 -6.51 -4.52
C GLU A 110 18.13 -7.68 -5.05
N LYS A 111 17.50 -8.86 -5.19
CA LYS A 111 18.18 -10.08 -5.63
C LYS A 111 18.22 -10.28 -7.15
N GLN A 112 17.61 -9.37 -7.92
CA GLN A 112 17.37 -9.53 -9.35
C GLN A 112 16.66 -10.85 -9.69
N ASP A 113 15.76 -11.29 -8.80
CA ASP A 113 14.98 -12.52 -8.93
C ASP A 113 13.58 -12.20 -9.46
N LEU A 114 13.41 -12.41 -10.77
CA LEU A 114 12.15 -12.16 -11.47
C LEU A 114 11.02 -13.09 -11.01
N GLY A 115 11.34 -14.27 -10.48
CA GLY A 115 10.35 -15.21 -9.95
C GLY A 115 9.71 -14.68 -8.68
N ILE A 116 10.53 -14.24 -7.72
CA ILE A 116 10.06 -13.62 -6.48
C ILE A 116 9.31 -12.31 -6.79
N LEU A 117 9.85 -11.50 -7.71
CA LEU A 117 9.22 -10.26 -8.13
C LEU A 117 7.82 -10.52 -8.73
N GLY A 118 7.72 -11.45 -9.68
CA GLY A 118 6.45 -11.81 -10.31
C GLY A 118 5.41 -12.34 -9.32
N GLN A 119 5.82 -13.20 -8.38
CA GLN A 119 4.95 -13.67 -7.30
C GLN A 119 4.45 -12.52 -6.42
N GLY A 120 5.33 -11.57 -6.09
CA GLY A 120 4.95 -10.38 -5.32
C GLY A 120 3.90 -9.54 -6.03
N LEU A 121 4.05 -9.33 -7.33
CA LEU A 121 3.08 -8.60 -8.15
C LEU A 121 1.71 -9.30 -8.21
N LEU A 122 1.70 -10.63 -8.34
CA LEU A 122 0.46 -11.42 -8.32
C LEU A 122 -0.29 -11.28 -7.00
N LEU A 123 0.40 -11.35 -5.86
CA LEU A 123 -0.23 -11.16 -4.54
C LEU A 123 -0.87 -9.79 -4.37
N ILE A 124 -0.25 -8.73 -4.92
CA ILE A 124 -0.85 -7.38 -4.91
C ILE A 124 -2.11 -7.35 -5.78
N ASP A 125 -2.08 -7.98 -6.96
CA ASP A 125 -3.22 -8.02 -7.87
C ASP A 125 -4.39 -8.84 -7.28
N GLU A 126 -4.11 -9.96 -6.63
CA GLU A 126 -5.09 -10.76 -5.89
C GLU A 126 -5.73 -9.97 -4.75
N ALA A 127 -4.92 -9.30 -3.92
CA ALA A 127 -5.41 -8.45 -2.85
C ALA A 127 -6.30 -7.30 -3.36
N ARG A 128 -5.95 -6.70 -4.51
CA ARG A 128 -6.75 -5.68 -5.17
C ARG A 128 -8.11 -6.21 -5.61
N ASN A 129 -8.15 -7.43 -6.16
CA ASN A 129 -9.40 -8.08 -6.59
C ASN A 129 -10.28 -8.48 -5.40
N GLU A 130 -9.68 -8.88 -4.28
CA GLU A 130 -10.40 -9.24 -3.05
C GLU A 130 -10.98 -8.03 -2.31
N SER A 131 -10.40 -6.85 -2.50
CA SER A 131 -10.81 -5.61 -1.82
C SER A 131 -10.70 -4.40 -2.75
N PRO A 132 -11.61 -4.30 -3.75
CA PRO A 132 -11.57 -3.30 -4.80
C PRO A 132 -11.83 -1.86 -4.33
N ASP A 133 -12.29 -1.65 -3.11
CA ASP A 133 -12.52 -0.30 -2.57
C ASP A 133 -11.52 0.06 -1.45
N ASN A 134 -10.56 -0.83 -1.15
CA ASN A 134 -9.53 -0.54 -0.15
C ASN A 134 -8.47 0.39 -0.74
N ILE A 135 -8.54 1.66 -0.33
CA ILE A 135 -7.65 2.74 -0.78
C ILE A 135 -6.18 2.42 -0.51
N SER A 136 -5.86 1.80 0.64
CA SER A 136 -4.47 1.46 0.97
C SER A 136 -3.88 0.41 0.02
N ILE A 137 -4.68 -0.58 -0.39
CA ILE A 137 -4.26 -1.57 -1.40
C ILE A 137 -4.07 -0.91 -2.77
N LEU A 138 -5.02 -0.06 -3.16
CA LEU A 138 -4.98 0.69 -4.41
C LEU A 138 -3.72 1.56 -4.47
N LEU A 139 -3.44 2.32 -3.42
CA LEU A 139 -2.25 3.16 -3.29
C LEU A 139 -0.97 2.34 -3.32
N LEU A 140 -0.92 1.24 -2.56
CA LEU A 140 0.25 0.37 -2.52
C LEU A 140 0.57 -0.21 -3.90
N ARG A 141 -0.44 -0.62 -4.67
CA ARG A 141 -0.27 -1.15 -6.03
C ARG A 141 0.28 -0.10 -7.00
N VAL A 142 -0.26 1.12 -6.97
CA VAL A 142 0.23 2.23 -7.80
C VAL A 142 1.65 2.62 -7.40
N SER A 143 1.92 2.78 -6.10
CA SER A 143 3.24 3.12 -5.57
C SER A 143 4.28 2.06 -5.93
N ASN A 144 3.95 0.78 -5.75
CA ASN A 144 4.81 -0.33 -6.14
C ASN A 144 5.13 -0.28 -7.64
N GLY A 145 4.11 -0.14 -8.49
CA GLY A 145 4.29 -0.05 -9.94
C GLY A 145 5.12 1.15 -10.38
N ALA A 146 4.90 2.33 -9.79
CA ALA A 146 5.69 3.52 -10.08
C ALA A 146 7.19 3.36 -9.72
N GLY A 147 7.49 2.52 -8.72
CA GLY A 147 8.86 2.16 -8.34
C GLY A 147 9.52 1.05 -9.18
N MET A 148 8.77 0.36 -10.05
CA MET A 148 9.32 -0.76 -10.84
C MET A 148 10.18 -0.29 -12.02
N PRO A 149 11.18 -1.08 -12.45
CA PRO A 149 11.87 -0.88 -13.71
C PRO A 149 10.93 -0.90 -14.92
N ASP A 150 11.23 -0.11 -15.95
CA ASP A 150 10.34 0.06 -17.11
C ASP A 150 10.07 -1.27 -17.84
N PHE A 151 11.10 -2.11 -18.01
CA PHE A 151 10.96 -3.42 -18.65
C PHE A 151 9.97 -4.35 -17.91
N ILE A 152 9.84 -4.23 -16.58
CA ILE A 152 8.87 -5.00 -15.79
C ILE A 152 7.46 -4.52 -16.09
N LEU A 153 7.25 -3.20 -16.18
CA LEU A 153 5.95 -2.61 -16.47
C LEU A 153 5.48 -2.95 -17.89
N GLU A 154 6.39 -2.90 -18.86
CA GLU A 154 6.14 -3.26 -20.26
C GLU A 154 5.84 -4.75 -20.41
N TYR A 155 6.72 -5.62 -19.91
CA TYR A 155 6.57 -7.07 -20.04
C TYR A 155 5.27 -7.59 -19.43
N ASN A 156 4.89 -7.06 -18.27
CA ASN A 156 3.67 -7.45 -17.56
C ASN A 156 2.44 -6.60 -17.94
N LYS A 157 2.55 -5.68 -18.90
CA LYS A 157 1.47 -4.78 -19.35
C LYS A 157 0.76 -4.06 -18.19
N ARG A 158 1.50 -3.67 -17.14
CA ARG A 158 0.92 -3.19 -15.88
C ARG A 158 0.38 -1.78 -15.95
N LEU A 159 0.87 -0.95 -16.87
CA LEU A 159 0.49 0.47 -16.96
C LEU A 159 -1.04 0.67 -17.03
N GLY A 160 -1.75 -0.16 -17.79
CA GLY A 160 -3.21 -0.09 -17.86
C GLY A 160 -3.90 -0.32 -16.51
N LEU A 161 -3.39 -1.26 -15.71
CA LEU A 161 -3.92 -1.57 -14.38
C LEU A 161 -3.66 -0.42 -13.40
N LEU A 162 -2.46 0.16 -13.42
CA LEU A 162 -2.10 1.27 -12.54
C LEU A 162 -2.87 2.55 -12.91
N ASN A 163 -3.08 2.80 -14.21
CA ASN A 163 -3.89 3.92 -14.68
C ASN A 163 -5.37 3.76 -14.28
N ALA A 164 -5.92 2.54 -14.32
CA ALA A 164 -7.26 2.27 -13.83
C ALA A 164 -7.39 2.53 -12.32
N ASP A 165 -6.39 2.15 -11.52
CA ASP A 165 -6.35 2.46 -10.10
C ASP A 165 -6.26 3.99 -9.86
N ILE A 166 -5.43 4.72 -10.61
CA ILE A 166 -5.38 6.20 -10.55
C ILE A 166 -6.74 6.83 -10.89
N GLN A 167 -7.40 6.40 -11.97
CA GLN A 167 -8.72 6.90 -12.35
C GLN A 167 -9.77 6.62 -11.28
N HIS A 168 -9.71 5.46 -10.63
CA HIS A 168 -10.56 5.17 -9.49
C HIS A 168 -10.30 6.15 -8.34
N SER A 169 -9.03 6.45 -8.01
CA SER A 169 -8.71 7.45 -6.98
C SER A 169 -9.22 8.86 -7.33
N GLU A 170 -9.16 9.25 -8.60
CA GLU A 170 -9.70 10.54 -9.09
C GLU A 170 -11.22 10.61 -8.90
N LYS A 171 -11.93 9.50 -9.18
CA LYS A 171 -13.37 9.38 -8.92
C LYS A 171 -13.70 9.49 -7.42
N MET A 172 -12.97 8.78 -6.56
CA MET A 172 -13.20 8.83 -5.11
C MET A 172 -12.98 10.24 -4.54
N TYR A 173 -11.98 10.96 -5.05
CA TYR A 173 -11.76 12.35 -4.67
C TYR A 173 -12.91 13.26 -5.11
N ALA A 174 -13.40 13.11 -6.34
CA ALA A 174 -14.55 13.87 -6.83
C ALA A 174 -15.83 13.61 -6.02
N GLU A 175 -15.99 12.40 -5.47
CA GLU A 175 -17.10 12.00 -4.60
C GLU A 175 -16.88 12.39 -3.11
N GLY A 176 -15.72 12.94 -2.76
CA GLY A 176 -15.38 13.35 -1.39
C GLY A 176 -15.05 12.18 -0.44
N THR A 177 -14.75 10.99 -0.98
CA THR A 177 -14.45 9.78 -0.18
C THR A 177 -12.95 9.49 -0.05
N LEU A 178 -12.11 10.21 -0.80
CA LEU A 178 -10.65 10.14 -0.70
C LEU A 178 -10.09 11.39 -0.01
N PRO A 179 -9.31 11.25 1.07
CA PRO A 179 -8.62 12.37 1.69
C PRO A 179 -7.70 13.10 0.70
N VAL A 180 -7.61 14.42 0.82
CA VAL A 180 -6.83 15.26 -0.10
C VAL A 180 -5.36 14.83 -0.14
N GLU A 181 -4.77 14.46 1.00
CA GLU A 181 -3.36 14.05 1.08
C GLU A 181 -3.09 12.79 0.25
N MET A 182 -4.03 11.83 0.26
CA MET A 182 -3.91 10.61 -0.55
C MET A 182 -4.15 10.91 -2.03
N PHE A 183 -5.09 11.79 -2.36
CA PHE A 183 -5.31 12.22 -3.74
C PHE A 183 -4.05 12.86 -4.35
N VAL A 184 -3.37 13.73 -3.59
CA VAL A 184 -2.13 14.36 -4.04
C VAL A 184 -1.01 13.32 -4.21
N GLU A 185 -0.97 12.28 -3.37
CA GLU A 185 -0.06 11.15 -3.54
C GLU A 185 -0.30 10.42 -4.86
N PHE A 186 -1.57 10.12 -5.20
CA PHE A 186 -1.92 9.53 -6.49
C PHE A 186 -1.53 10.41 -7.67
N LYS A 187 -1.78 11.73 -7.61
CA LYS A 187 -1.33 12.67 -8.64
C LYS A 187 0.19 12.64 -8.81
N TYR A 188 0.94 12.63 -7.72
CA TYR A 188 2.39 12.52 -7.80
C TYR A 188 2.82 11.19 -8.44
N LEU A 189 2.23 10.06 -8.03
CA LEU A 189 2.54 8.76 -8.63
C LEU A 189 2.16 8.69 -10.13
N LYS A 190 1.05 9.32 -10.53
CA LYS A 190 0.65 9.48 -11.94
C LYS A 190 1.76 10.15 -12.75
N SER A 191 2.35 11.23 -12.25
CA SER A 191 3.46 11.91 -12.94
C SER A 191 4.66 10.98 -13.18
N LYS A 192 4.96 10.09 -12.23
CA LYS A 192 6.05 9.11 -12.35
C LYS A 192 5.74 8.07 -13.43
N LEU A 193 4.51 7.61 -13.53
CA LEU A 193 4.08 6.68 -14.58
C LEU A 193 4.07 7.34 -15.96
N VAL A 194 3.55 8.56 -16.07
CA VAL A 194 3.58 9.36 -17.30
C VAL A 194 5.01 9.60 -17.80
N LEU A 195 5.94 9.86 -16.88
CA LEU A 195 7.35 9.99 -17.21
C LEU A 195 7.96 8.69 -17.75
N LYS A 196 7.56 7.53 -17.22
CA LYS A 196 7.98 6.20 -17.74
C LYS A 196 7.44 5.94 -19.16
N GLU A 197 6.30 6.53 -19.50
CA GLU A 197 5.78 6.57 -20.88
C GLU A 197 6.48 7.61 -21.77
N LYS A 198 7.55 8.26 -21.28
CA LYS A 198 8.35 9.28 -21.99
C LYS A 198 7.56 10.55 -22.34
N LYS A 199 6.46 10.83 -21.62
CA LYS A 199 5.62 12.02 -21.81
C LYS A 199 6.03 13.13 -20.84
N LEU A 200 7.23 13.67 -21.01
CA LEU A 200 7.79 14.67 -20.08
C LEU A 200 6.90 15.90 -19.91
N ASN A 201 6.31 16.42 -21.00
CA ASN A 201 5.44 17.60 -20.94
C ASN A 201 4.22 17.38 -20.03
N GLU A 202 3.61 16.20 -20.10
CA GLU A 202 2.46 15.85 -19.27
C GLU A 202 2.87 15.65 -17.79
N ALA A 203 4.02 15.03 -17.53
CA ALA A 203 4.57 14.91 -16.18
C ALA A 203 4.86 16.29 -15.55
N THR A 204 5.47 17.19 -16.33
CA THR A 204 5.73 18.59 -15.94
C THR A 204 4.45 19.36 -15.64
N GLN A 205 3.41 19.17 -16.45
CA GLN A 205 2.10 19.75 -16.17
C GLN A 205 1.54 19.27 -14.82
N ILE A 206 1.57 17.96 -14.57
CA ILE A 206 1.08 17.39 -13.30
C ILE A 206 1.87 17.94 -12.11
N TRP A 207 3.20 18.07 -12.21
CA TRP A 207 4.02 18.65 -11.15
C TRP A 207 3.65 20.11 -10.85
N ASN A 208 3.45 20.93 -11.88
CA ASN A 208 3.00 22.31 -11.70
C ASN A 208 1.60 22.37 -11.04
N GLU A 209 0.66 21.53 -11.47
CA GLU A 209 -0.66 21.43 -10.84
C GLU A 209 -0.57 21.07 -9.36
N ILE A 210 0.34 20.16 -8.97
CA ILE A 210 0.55 19.80 -7.56
C ILE A 210 1.11 20.98 -6.77
N ILE A 211 2.12 21.67 -7.31
CA ILE A 211 2.78 22.81 -6.64
C ILE A 211 1.80 23.97 -6.43
N THR A 212 1.02 24.30 -7.45
CA THR A 212 0.06 25.41 -7.38
C THR A 212 -1.19 25.04 -6.58
N GLY A 213 -1.72 23.82 -6.74
CA GLY A 213 -2.96 23.39 -6.10
C GLY A 213 -2.79 22.93 -4.65
N PHE A 214 -1.61 22.42 -4.28
CA PHE A 214 -1.37 21.81 -2.97
C PHE A 214 0.01 22.20 -2.40
N PRO A 215 0.31 23.51 -2.25
CA PRO A 215 1.66 24.02 -1.98
C PRO A 215 2.27 23.49 -0.67
N ASP A 216 1.45 23.20 0.34
CA ASP A 216 1.91 22.72 1.65
C ASP A 216 2.14 21.21 1.70
N SER A 217 1.77 20.48 0.65
CA SER A 217 1.91 19.03 0.61
C SER A 217 3.37 18.60 0.51
N LYS A 218 3.72 17.45 1.09
CA LYS A 218 5.05 16.84 0.86
C LYS A 218 5.33 16.61 -0.62
N PHE A 219 4.28 16.36 -1.41
CA PHE A 219 4.36 16.11 -2.84
C PHE A 219 4.57 17.37 -3.69
N ALA A 220 4.20 18.56 -3.22
CA ALA A 220 4.59 19.80 -3.87
C ALA A 220 6.11 19.99 -3.83
N ARG A 221 6.74 19.72 -2.67
CA ARG A 221 8.21 19.73 -2.55
C ARG A 221 8.87 18.69 -3.46
N LEU A 222 8.35 17.47 -3.49
CA LEU A 222 8.86 16.43 -4.38
C LEU A 222 8.67 16.79 -5.86
N SER A 223 7.53 17.37 -6.22
CA SER A 223 7.25 17.82 -7.60
C SER A 223 8.17 18.95 -8.03
N ALA A 224 8.48 19.91 -7.14
CA ALA A 224 9.44 20.97 -7.40
C ALA A 224 10.86 20.42 -7.63
N GLN A 225 11.26 19.41 -6.84
CA GLN A 225 12.54 18.71 -7.03
C GLN A 225 12.60 17.93 -8.35
N GLU A 226 11.49 17.35 -8.81
CA GLU A 226 11.45 16.71 -10.13
C GLU A 226 11.57 17.75 -11.23
N LEU A 227 10.79 18.84 -11.19
CA LEU A 227 10.86 19.92 -12.19
C LEU A 227 12.27 20.47 -12.35
N SER A 228 13.00 20.69 -11.25
CA SER A 228 14.36 21.24 -11.31
C SER A 228 15.36 20.35 -12.07
N LYS A 229 15.06 19.05 -12.24
CA LYS A 229 15.90 18.12 -13.01
C LYS A 229 15.69 18.22 -14.51
N TYR A 230 14.61 18.86 -14.94
CA TYR A 230 14.16 18.93 -16.35
C TYR A 230 14.03 20.36 -16.87
N SER A 231 14.47 21.35 -16.09
CA SER A 231 14.39 22.78 -16.41
C SER A 231 15.68 23.34 -17.04
N GLU A 232 16.48 22.50 -17.68
CA GLU A 232 17.62 22.88 -18.54
C GLU A 232 17.25 22.74 -20.02
#